data_AF-A0A3B1E5M6-F1
#
_entry.id   AF-A0A3B1E5M6-F1
#
_cell.length_a   1.000
_cell.length_b   1.000
_cell.length_c   1.000
_cell.angle_alpha   90.00
_cell.angle_beta   90.00
_cell.angle_gamma   90.00
#
_symmetry.space_group_name_H-M   'P 1'
#
loop_
_entity.id
_entity.type
_entity.pdbx_description
1 polymer ?
#
loop_
_entity_poly.entity_id
_entity_poly.type
_entity_poly.pdbx_seq_one_letter_code
_entity_poly.pdbx_strand_id
1 'polypeptide(L)'
;MLRSFSLIEIIFTIIIISIITVVAIPKLFYNIDTANIIKLRADVALIRDKINSFKSKQILTNNNDQLTTLENIMTSLLTINHTGGSWSKISTNNYQAWVDSKNVVKFIYDPDTFCFDCNINIDKYCEQLTQ
;
A
#
# COMPACT_ATOMS: atom_id res chain seq x y z
N MET A 1 -35.13 -31.80 8.42
CA MET A 1 -34.83 -32.62 7.22
C MET A 1 -33.64 -31.98 6.50
N LEU A 2 -32.48 -32.63 6.50
CA LEU A 2 -31.36 -32.22 5.66
C LEU A 2 -31.73 -32.61 4.22
N ARG A 3 -32.10 -31.63 3.39
CA ARG A 3 -32.22 -31.84 1.95
C ARG A 3 -30.79 -31.97 1.40
N SER A 4 -30.36 -33.20 1.22
CA SER A 4 -29.12 -33.47 0.48
C SER A 4 -29.35 -33.11 -0.98
N PHE A 5 -28.38 -32.42 -1.58
CA PHE A 5 -28.34 -32.18 -3.01
C PHE A 5 -28.37 -33.50 -3.78
N SER A 6 -29.05 -33.52 -4.92
CA SER A 6 -29.08 -34.68 -5.81
C SER A 6 -27.72 -34.87 -6.48
N LEU A 7 -27.32 -36.11 -6.75
CA LEU A 7 -26.01 -36.42 -7.34
C LEU A 7 -25.82 -35.70 -8.69
N ILE A 8 -26.87 -35.60 -9.50
CA ILE A 8 -26.85 -34.88 -10.78
C ILE A 8 -26.67 -33.36 -10.60
N GLU A 9 -27.22 -32.80 -9.53
CA GLU A 9 -27.13 -31.37 -9.23
C GLU A 9 -25.70 -31.00 -8.87
N ILE A 10 -25.03 -31.84 -8.06
CA ILE A 10 -23.61 -31.68 -7.73
C ILE A 10 -22.74 -31.71 -8.99
N ILE A 11 -22.98 -32.67 -9.91
CA ILE A 11 -22.25 -32.76 -11.18
C ILE A 11 -22.43 -31.49 -12.02
N PHE A 12 -23.65 -30.98 -12.10
CA PHE A 12 -23.93 -29.77 -12.85
C PHE A 12 -23.24 -28.54 -12.24
N THR A 13 -23.26 -28.41 -10.90
CA THR A 13 -22.61 -27.31 -10.19
C THR A 13 -21.09 -27.29 -10.38
N ILE A 14 -20.41 -28.44 -10.29
CA ILE A 14 -18.94 -28.48 -10.46
C ILE A 14 -18.51 -28.08 -11.88
N ILE A 15 -19.31 -28.43 -12.91
CA ILE A 15 -19.05 -28.04 -14.30
C ILE A 15 -19.16 -26.52 -14.44
N ILE A 16 -20.22 -25.92 -13.89
CA ILE A 16 -20.43 -24.47 -13.94
C ILE A 16 -19.30 -23.73 -13.24
N ILE A 17 -18.95 -24.16 -12.01
CA ILE A 17 -17.87 -23.52 -11.25
C ILE A 17 -16.57 -23.58 -12.05
N SER A 18 -16.23 -24.73 -12.63
CA SER A 18 -15.02 -24.90 -13.45
C SER A 18 -14.92 -23.85 -14.57
N ILE A 19 -16.02 -23.60 -15.29
CA ILE A 19 -16.04 -22.62 -16.38
C ILE A 19 -15.84 -21.19 -15.85
N ILE A 20 -16.55 -20.82 -14.79
CA ILE A 20 -16.48 -19.47 -14.21
C ILE A 20 -15.10 -19.21 -13.61
N THR A 21 -14.51 -20.21 -12.95
CA THR A 21 -13.22 -20.11 -12.27
C THR A 21 -12.09 -19.69 -13.22
N VAL A 22 -12.07 -20.18 -14.46
CA VAL A 22 -11.02 -19.86 -15.45
C VAL A 22 -10.91 -18.36 -15.72
N VAL A 23 -12.04 -17.65 -15.76
CA VAL A 23 -12.06 -16.21 -16.08
C VAL A 23 -12.05 -15.34 -14.81
N ALA A 24 -12.71 -15.79 -13.74
CA ALA A 24 -12.89 -15.00 -12.53
C ALA A 24 -11.59 -14.86 -11.72
N ILE A 25 -10.79 -15.92 -11.59
CA ILE A 25 -9.59 -15.92 -10.73
C ILE A 25 -8.53 -14.92 -11.19
N PRO A 26 -8.08 -14.91 -12.47
CA PRO A 26 -7.03 -13.99 -12.90
C PRO A 26 -7.43 -12.52 -12.72
N LYS A 27 -8.71 -12.22 -12.98
CA LYS A 27 -9.26 -10.87 -12.82
C LYS A 27 -9.31 -10.42 -11.36
N LEU A 28 -9.58 -11.34 -10.43
CA LEU A 28 -9.58 -11.05 -9.01
C LEU A 28 -8.18 -10.62 -8.52
N PHE A 29 -7.14 -11.38 -8.87
CA PHE A 29 -5.77 -11.06 -8.43
C PHE A 29 -5.26 -9.74 -9.00
N TYR A 30 -5.51 -9.46 -10.28
CA TYR A 30 -5.16 -8.17 -10.89
C TYR A 30 -5.82 -6.98 -10.19
N ASN A 31 -7.09 -7.15 -9.78
CA ASN A 31 -7.83 -6.10 -9.06
C ASN A 31 -7.26 -5.86 -7.65
N ILE A 32 -6.80 -6.91 -6.96
CA ILE A 32 -6.17 -6.80 -5.64
C ILE A 32 -4.85 -6.02 -5.75
N ASP A 33 -4.01 -6.35 -6.72
CA ASP A 33 -2.73 -5.65 -6.92
C ASP A 33 -2.97 -4.17 -7.26
N THR A 34 -3.96 -3.87 -8.10
CA THR A 34 -4.36 -2.49 -8.41
C THR A 34 -4.90 -1.77 -7.17
N ALA A 35 -5.71 -2.43 -6.34
CA ALA A 35 -6.21 -1.85 -5.10
C ALA A 35 -5.09 -1.55 -4.10
N ASN A 36 -4.06 -2.41 -4.04
CA ASN A 36 -2.87 -2.17 -3.23
C ASN A 36 -2.12 -0.91 -3.69
N ILE A 37 -1.93 -0.73 -5.00
CA ILE A 37 -1.32 0.47 -5.57
C ILE A 37 -2.12 1.73 -5.21
N ILE A 38 -3.45 1.68 -5.36
CA ILE A 38 -4.33 2.81 -5.01
C ILE A 38 -4.24 3.16 -3.52
N LYS A 39 -4.23 2.14 -2.64
CA LYS A 39 -4.06 2.33 -1.20
C LYS A 39 -2.71 3.00 -0.89
N LEU A 40 -1.63 2.46 -1.44
CA LEU A 40 -0.28 3.01 -1.23
C LEU A 40 -0.17 4.44 -1.75
N ARG A 41 -0.76 4.75 -2.91
CA ARG A 41 -0.83 6.14 -3.44
C ARG A 41 -1.56 7.07 -2.46
N ALA A 42 -2.69 6.64 -1.91
CA ALA A 42 -3.42 7.41 -0.91
C ALA A 42 -2.61 7.62 0.37
N ASP A 43 -1.89 6.59 0.82
CA ASP A 43 -0.98 6.69 1.97
C ASP A 43 0.18 7.66 1.70
N VAL A 44 0.80 7.62 0.52
CA VAL A 44 1.84 8.60 0.11
C VAL A 44 1.28 10.02 0.15
N ALA A 45 0.07 10.25 -0.39
CA ALA A 45 -0.56 11.57 -0.36
C ALA A 45 -0.83 12.04 1.08
N LEU A 46 -1.32 11.16 1.95
CA LEU A 46 -1.53 11.45 3.37
C LEU A 46 -0.22 11.76 4.10
N ILE A 47 0.85 11.03 3.81
CA ILE A 47 2.18 11.29 4.39
C ILE A 47 2.67 12.67 3.96
N ARG A 48 2.60 12.99 2.67
CA ARG A 48 2.99 14.30 2.12
C ARG A 48 2.17 15.45 2.71
N ASP A 49 0.85 15.28 2.82
CA ASP A 49 -0.04 16.27 3.45
C ASP A 49 0.36 16.54 4.91
N LYS A 50 0.59 15.48 5.69
CA LYS A 50 1.01 15.63 7.09
C LYS A 50 2.39 16.26 7.24
N ILE A 51 3.34 15.94 6.36
CA ILE A 51 4.66 16.60 6.33
C ILE A 51 4.51 18.10 6.04
N ASN A 52 3.69 18.46 5.05
CA ASN A 52 3.44 19.86 4.69
C ASN A 52 2.70 20.61 5.81
N SER A 53 1.75 19.96 6.47
CA SER A 53 1.06 20.50 7.64
C SER A 53 2.04 20.76 8.79
N PHE A 54 2.95 19.82 9.06
CA PHE A 54 4.00 19.99 10.07
C PHE A 54 4.95 21.14 9.73
N LYS A 55 5.42 21.23 8.48
CA LYS A 55 6.23 22.34 7.98
C LYS A 55 5.52 23.68 8.18
N SER A 56 4.23 23.74 7.83
CA SER A 56 3.40 24.94 8.01
C SER A 56 3.29 25.33 9.49
N LYS A 57 3.08 24.35 10.38
CA LYS A 57 3.05 24.60 11.82
C LYS A 57 4.37 25.14 12.34
N GLN A 58 5.52 24.55 11.97
CA GLN A 58 6.84 25.03 12.40
C GLN A 58 7.08 26.50 12.02
N ILE A 59 6.74 26.87 10.79
CA ILE A 59 6.87 28.25 10.30
C ILE A 59 6.02 29.21 11.16
N LEU A 60 4.80 28.81 11.53
CA LEU A 60 3.90 29.64 12.33
C LEU A 60 4.35 29.76 13.79
N THR A 61 4.90 28.70 14.37
CA THR A 61 5.32 28.68 15.77
C THR A 61 6.74 29.19 16.02
N ASN A 62 7.53 29.44 14.96
CA ASN A 62 8.96 29.80 15.06
C ASN A 62 9.74 28.85 16.00
N ASN A 63 9.33 27.57 16.01
CA ASN A 63 9.95 26.51 16.80
C ASN A 63 10.65 25.57 15.84
N ASN A 64 11.92 25.27 16.13
CA ASN A 64 12.76 24.34 15.37
C ASN A 64 12.67 22.91 15.93
N ASP A 65 11.53 22.54 16.54
CA ASP A 65 11.37 21.24 17.16
C ASP A 65 11.51 20.14 16.11
N GLN A 66 12.46 19.22 16.34
CA GLN A 66 12.70 18.09 15.45
C GLN A 66 11.42 17.28 15.25
N LEU A 67 11.27 16.77 14.03
CA LEU A 67 10.12 16.08 13.44
C LEU A 67 9.83 14.71 14.08
N THR A 68 9.74 14.66 15.41
CA THR A 68 9.38 13.48 16.23
C THR A 68 7.94 13.01 15.97
N THR A 69 7.13 13.84 15.32
CA THR A 69 5.71 13.59 15.02
C THR A 69 5.48 12.72 13.79
N LEU A 70 6.39 12.71 12.80
CA LEU A 70 6.23 11.83 11.62
C LEU A 70 6.39 10.35 11.99
N GLU A 71 7.26 10.06 12.97
CA GLU A 71 7.37 8.72 13.57
C GLU A 71 6.00 8.23 14.08
N ASN A 72 5.22 9.09 14.74
CA ASN A 72 3.88 8.75 15.25
C ASN A 72 2.83 8.56 14.14
N ILE A 73 2.98 9.25 13.02
CA ILE A 73 2.11 9.09 11.86
C ILE A 73 2.45 7.79 11.13
N MET A 74 3.73 7.54 10.91
CA MET A 74 4.21 6.38 10.17
C MET A 74 3.99 5.09 10.97
N THR A 75 4.19 5.11 12.29
CA THR A 75 3.92 3.94 13.17
C THR A 75 2.50 3.39 13.05
N SER A 76 1.49 4.22 12.76
CA SER A 76 0.12 3.74 12.50
C SER A 76 -0.08 3.06 11.15
N LEU A 77 0.78 3.34 10.17
CA LEU A 77 0.76 2.77 8.82
C LEU A 77 1.71 1.56 8.70
N LEU A 78 2.68 1.44 9.59
CA LEU A 78 3.69 0.40 9.56
C LEU A 78 3.12 -0.94 10.01
N THR A 79 3.28 -1.95 9.16
CA THR A 79 2.96 -3.33 9.47
C THR A 79 4.21 -4.18 9.47
N ILE A 80 4.26 -5.18 10.34
CA ILE A 80 5.34 -6.17 10.40
C ILE A 80 5.24 -7.25 9.31
N ASN A 81 4.10 -7.31 8.59
CA ASN A 81 3.86 -8.34 7.57
C ASN A 81 4.06 -7.77 6.16
N HIS A 82 4.86 -8.47 5.35
CA HIS A 82 5.16 -8.12 3.95
C HIS A 82 4.03 -8.54 2.99
N THR A 83 2.83 -7.99 3.21
CA THR A 83 1.68 -8.20 2.34
C THR A 83 1.52 -7.04 1.35
N GLY A 84 0.92 -7.29 0.19
CA GLY A 84 0.61 -6.22 -0.76
C GLY A 84 -0.25 -5.13 -0.11
N GLY A 85 0.06 -3.87 -0.41
CA GLY A 85 -0.57 -2.69 0.17
C GLY A 85 -0.06 -2.31 1.56
N SER A 86 1.05 -2.88 2.04
CA SER A 86 1.60 -2.61 3.37
C SER A 86 2.86 -1.73 3.34
N TRP A 87 3.09 -1.01 4.43
CA TRP A 87 4.33 -0.26 4.67
C TRP A 87 5.21 -0.97 5.70
N SER A 88 6.52 -0.85 5.52
CA SER A 88 7.53 -1.29 6.49
C SER A 88 8.67 -0.28 6.59
N LYS A 89 9.25 -0.14 7.78
CA LYS A 89 10.35 0.79 8.05
C LYS A 89 11.66 0.02 7.99
N ILE A 90 12.61 0.52 7.20
CA ILE A 90 13.98 -0.03 7.16
C ILE A 90 14.84 0.68 8.21
N SER A 91 14.79 2.01 8.22
CA SER A 91 15.56 2.86 9.11
C SER A 91 14.82 4.19 9.33
N THR A 92 15.41 5.12 10.07
CA THR A 92 14.79 6.42 10.45
C THR A 92 14.17 7.17 9.27
N ASN A 93 14.82 7.14 8.10
CA ASN A 93 14.44 7.91 6.93
C ASN A 93 14.14 7.05 5.71
N ASN A 94 14.18 5.72 5.85
CA ASN A 94 14.02 4.79 4.74
C ASN A 94 12.85 3.85 5.00
N TYR A 95 11.94 3.81 4.04
CA TYR A 95 10.67 3.13 4.12
C TYR A 95 10.46 2.26 2.88
N GLN A 96 9.68 1.20 3.02
CA GLN A 96 9.36 0.27 1.95
C GLN A 96 7.85 0.14 1.84
N ALA A 97 7.34 0.40 0.65
CA ALA A 97 5.97 0.14 0.25
C ALA A 97 5.92 -1.18 -0.51
N TRP A 98 5.12 -2.14 -0.02
CA TRP A 98 4.95 -3.45 -0.63
C TRP A 98 3.77 -3.40 -1.59
N VAL A 99 4.04 -3.40 -2.89
CA VAL A 99 2.97 -3.44 -3.91
C VAL A 99 2.30 -4.81 -3.90
N ASP A 100 3.13 -5.86 -3.82
CA ASP A 100 2.74 -7.25 -3.61
C ASP A 100 3.82 -8.00 -2.82
N SER A 101 3.75 -9.34 -2.76
CA SER A 101 4.72 -10.18 -2.04
C SER A 101 6.17 -10.15 -2.59
N LYS A 102 6.39 -9.60 -3.78
CA LYS A 102 7.68 -9.60 -4.51
C LYS A 102 8.13 -8.19 -4.90
N ASN A 103 7.18 -7.32 -5.22
CA ASN A 103 7.43 -5.97 -5.69
C ASN A 103 7.41 -4.97 -4.53
N VAL A 104 8.54 -4.31 -4.31
CA VAL A 104 8.75 -3.32 -3.25
C VAL A 104 9.26 -2.01 -3.84
N VAL A 105 8.81 -0.88 -3.30
CA VAL A 105 9.28 0.46 -3.65
C VAL A 105 9.92 1.09 -2.42
N LYS A 106 11.10 1.67 -2.58
CA LYS A 106 11.82 2.33 -1.49
C LYS A 106 11.53 3.82 -1.50
N PHE A 107 11.04 4.30 -0.36
CA PHE A 107 10.81 5.72 -0.10
C PHE A 107 11.87 6.25 0.84
N ILE A 108 12.35 7.46 0.56
CA ILE A 108 13.31 8.18 1.37
C ILE A 108 12.66 9.47 1.84
N TYR A 109 12.75 9.70 3.14
CA TYR A 109 12.38 10.96 3.77
C TYR A 109 13.62 11.83 3.97
N ASP A 110 13.61 13.02 3.38
CA ASP A 110 14.64 14.03 3.59
C ASP A 110 14.10 15.10 4.58
N PRO A 111 14.69 15.21 5.78
CA PRO A 111 14.23 16.13 6.82
C PRO A 111 14.58 17.59 6.51
N ASP A 112 15.60 17.83 5.69
CA ASP A 112 16.05 19.19 5.36
C ASP A 112 15.17 19.80 4.27
N THR A 113 14.80 18.99 3.27
CA THR A 113 13.93 19.42 2.17
C THR A 113 12.44 19.19 2.44
N PHE A 114 12.10 18.46 3.51
CA PHE A 114 10.74 17.96 3.81
C PHE A 114 10.16 17.12 2.67
N CYS A 115 11.02 16.43 1.90
CA CYS A 115 10.60 15.64 0.76
C CYS A 115 10.39 14.17 1.18
N PHE A 116 9.29 13.59 0.74
CA PHE A 116 9.02 12.15 0.85
C PHE A 116 8.76 11.60 -0.54
N ASP A 117 9.76 10.91 -1.08
CA ASP A 117 9.71 10.42 -2.45
C ASP A 117 10.48 9.11 -2.64
N CYS A 118 10.22 8.47 -3.77
CA CYS A 118 10.90 7.27 -4.22
C CYS A 118 11.77 7.57 -5.45
N ASN A 119 12.75 6.70 -5.74
CA ASN A 119 13.62 6.90 -6.89
C ASN A 119 13.03 6.23 -8.15
N ILE A 120 12.50 7.05 -9.06
CA ILE A 120 11.87 6.61 -10.32
C ILE A 120 12.84 5.79 -11.20
N ASN A 121 14.15 6.04 -11.12
CA ASN A 121 15.14 5.32 -11.93
C ASN A 121 15.43 3.90 -11.40
N ILE A 122 15.01 3.60 -10.16
CA ILE A 122 15.30 2.33 -9.48
C ILE A 122 14.01 1.51 -9.35
N ASP A 123 12.91 2.16 -8.99
CA ASP A 123 11.66 1.48 -8.63
C ASP A 123 10.57 1.70 -9.69
N LYS A 124 10.25 0.63 -10.45
CA LYS A 124 9.26 0.63 -11.55
C LYS A 124 7.88 1.18 -11.15
N TYR A 125 7.47 0.98 -9.90
CA TYR A 125 6.15 1.40 -9.41
C TYR A 125 6.15 2.80 -8.78
N CYS A 126 7.30 3.46 -8.68
CA CYS A 126 7.41 4.77 -8.04
C CYS A 126 6.52 5.82 -8.72
N GLU A 127 6.49 5.83 -10.05
CA GLU A 127 5.65 6.77 -10.82
C GLU A 127 4.16 6.58 -10.53
N GLN A 128 3.70 5.33 -10.43
CA GLN A 128 2.28 5.01 -10.16
C GLN A 128 1.85 5.41 -8.75
N LEU A 129 2.78 5.44 -7.80
CA LEU A 129 2.52 5.80 -6.41
C LEU A 129 2.61 7.31 -6.13
N THR A 130 3.22 8.08 -7.04
CA THR A 130 3.56 9.48 -6.81
C THR A 130 2.85 10.47 -7.73
N GLN A 131 2.59 10.09 -8.98
CA GLN A 131 1.54 10.68 -9.82
C GLN A 131 0.20 10.08 -9.44
#